data_AF-B7PMQ4-F1
#
_entry.id   AF-B7PMQ4-F1
#
_cell.length_a   1.000
_cell.length_b   1.000
_cell.length_c   1.000
_cell.angle_alpha   90.00
_cell.angle_beta   90.00
_cell.angle_gamma   90.00
#
_symmetry.space_group_name_H-M   'P 1'
#
loop_
_entity.id
_entity.type
_entity.pdbx_description
1 polymer ?
#
loop_
_entity_poly.entity_id
_entity_poly.type
_entity_poly.pdbx_seq_one_letter_code
_entity_poly.pdbx_strand_id
1 'polypeptide(L)'
;VLKRLEGVNDYVSAKMAALQSYVQRTISSIQNPSNCTAAPKLLCRLTNPYGLASAVHDLLWCFVAALRTGRTLILDSTMWKYAPGRDWLKSLLPVTGAACASVRTPDNGKEIYMFPGA
;
A
#
# COMPACT_ATOMS: atom_id res chain seq x y z
N VAL A 1 -27.03 -22.92 3.62
CA VAL A 1 -28.50 -22.77 3.53
C VAL A 1 -28.95 -21.31 3.38
N LEU A 2 -28.26 -20.30 3.95
CA LEU A 2 -28.68 -18.88 3.85
C LEU A 2 -28.27 -18.10 2.57
N LYS A 3 -27.33 -18.58 1.75
CA LYS A 3 -26.85 -17.87 0.54
C LYS A 3 -27.86 -17.82 -0.63
N ARG A 4 -29.03 -18.44 -0.49
CA ARG A 4 -29.96 -18.74 -1.61
C ARG A 4 -31.34 -18.11 -1.44
N LEU A 5 -31.50 -17.17 -0.51
CA LEU A 5 -32.68 -16.31 -0.49
C LEU A 5 -32.44 -15.18 -1.51
N GLU A 6 -33.29 -15.12 -2.52
CA GLU A 6 -33.27 -14.05 -3.53
C GLU A 6 -33.29 -12.68 -2.84
N GLY A 7 -32.41 -11.76 -3.26
CA GLY A 7 -32.21 -10.45 -2.63
C GLY A 7 -31.16 -10.39 -1.51
N VAL A 8 -30.90 -11.46 -0.76
CA VAL A 8 -29.82 -11.45 0.26
C VAL A 8 -28.44 -11.39 -0.41
N ASN A 9 -28.26 -12.13 -1.51
CA ASN A 9 -27.00 -12.11 -2.23
C ASN A 9 -26.72 -10.76 -2.88
N ASP A 10 -27.74 -10.09 -3.42
CA ASP A 10 -27.62 -8.77 -4.05
C ASP A 10 -27.33 -7.71 -2.99
N TYR A 11 -28.02 -7.77 -1.86
CA TYR A 11 -27.76 -6.90 -0.72
C TYR A 11 -26.33 -7.05 -0.19
N VAL A 12 -25.87 -8.28 0.04
CA VAL A 12 -24.50 -8.55 0.50
C VAL A 12 -23.48 -8.05 -0.53
N SER A 13 -23.71 -8.31 -1.81
CA SER A 13 -22.83 -7.85 -2.89
C SER A 13 -22.75 -6.33 -2.94
N ALA A 14 -23.89 -5.63 -2.83
CA ALA A 14 -23.95 -4.17 -2.78
C ALA A 14 -23.22 -3.59 -1.55
N LYS A 15 -23.39 -4.20 -0.37
CA LYS A 15 -22.68 -3.78 0.84
C LYS A 15 -21.17 -4.01 0.74
N MET A 16 -20.74 -5.13 0.17
CA MET A 16 -19.32 -5.42 -0.06
C MET A 16 -18.71 -4.43 -1.06
N ALA A 17 -19.41 -4.11 -2.14
CA ALA A 17 -18.97 -3.10 -3.11
C ALA A 17 -18.85 -1.70 -2.49
N ALA A 18 -19.80 -1.33 -1.61
CA ALA A 18 -19.75 -0.07 -0.88
C ALA A 18 -18.55 0.00 0.08
N LEU A 19 -18.27 -1.09 0.80
CA LEU A 19 -17.12 -1.18 1.71
C LEU A 19 -15.80 -1.16 0.94
N GLN A 20 -15.68 -1.91 -0.16
CA GLN A 20 -14.53 -1.87 -1.03
C GLN A 20 -14.27 -0.45 -1.55
N SER A 21 -15.31 0.22 -2.01
CA SER A 21 -15.21 1.60 -2.50
C SER A 21 -14.75 2.57 -1.41
N TYR A 22 -15.23 2.39 -0.18
CA TYR A 22 -14.77 3.18 0.97
C TYR A 22 -13.27 2.97 1.22
N VAL A 23 -12.83 1.71 1.34
CA VAL A 23 -11.42 1.37 1.57
C VAL A 23 -10.53 1.91 0.46
N GLN A 24 -10.91 1.73 -0.81
CA GLN A 24 -10.14 2.22 -1.95
C GLN A 24 -10.03 3.75 -1.97
N ARG A 25 -11.10 4.48 -1.60
CA ARG A 25 -11.04 5.95 -1.44
C ARG A 25 -10.12 6.37 -0.30
N THR A 26 -10.17 5.70 0.85
CA THR A 26 -9.27 5.97 1.97
C THR A 26 -7.81 5.76 1.57
N ILE A 27 -7.52 4.65 0.89
CA ILE A 27 -6.19 4.35 0.34
C ILE A 27 -5.75 5.46 -0.61
N SER A 28 -6.60 5.81 -1.59
CA SER A 28 -6.30 6.86 -2.57
C SER A 28 -6.00 8.19 -1.90
N SER A 29 -6.80 8.61 -0.90
CA SER A 29 -6.60 9.85 -0.17
C SER A 29 -5.26 9.91 0.56
N ILE A 30 -4.81 8.80 1.17
CA ILE A 30 -3.55 8.75 1.93
C ILE A 30 -2.35 8.65 0.99
N GLN A 31 -2.47 7.96 -0.16
CA GLN A 31 -1.38 7.81 -1.11
C GLN A 31 -1.22 8.99 -2.09
N ASN A 32 -2.20 9.89 -2.15
CA ASN A 32 -2.21 11.04 -3.06
C ASN A 32 -2.40 12.38 -2.30
N PRO A 33 -1.49 12.75 -1.38
CA PRO A 33 -1.58 14.03 -0.70
C PRO A 33 -1.36 15.20 -1.68
N SER A 34 -2.05 16.32 -1.46
CA SER A 34 -1.88 17.54 -2.26
C SER A 34 -0.50 18.19 -2.08
N ASN A 35 0.05 18.13 -0.86
CA ASN A 35 1.41 18.57 -0.55
C ASN A 35 2.21 17.39 0.00
N CYS A 36 2.99 16.74 -0.86
CA CYS A 36 3.78 15.58 -0.47
C CYS A 36 4.82 15.92 0.60
N THR A 37 5.48 17.07 0.50
CA THR A 37 6.55 17.47 1.44
C THR A 37 6.02 17.53 2.87
N ALA A 38 4.85 18.14 3.08
CA ALA A 38 4.22 18.27 4.39
C ALA A 38 3.52 16.99 4.89
N ALA A 39 3.11 16.08 3.99
CA ALA A 39 2.41 14.86 4.37
C ALA A 39 3.30 13.94 5.23
N PRO A 40 2.76 13.31 6.29
CA PRO A 40 3.51 12.34 7.07
C PRO A 40 3.72 11.07 6.25
N LYS A 41 4.93 10.50 6.32
CA LYS A 41 5.37 9.40 5.45
C LYS A 41 5.80 8.21 6.28
N LEU A 42 5.64 7.02 5.72
CA LEU A 42 6.16 5.78 6.26
C LEU A 42 6.98 5.11 5.15
N LEU A 43 8.28 4.91 5.39
CA LEU A 43 9.14 4.23 4.42
C LEU A 43 9.05 2.72 4.63
N CYS A 44 8.73 1.98 3.57
CA CYS A 44 8.77 0.53 3.55
C CYS A 44 9.85 0.08 2.57
N ARG A 45 10.86 -0.61 3.09
CA ARG A 45 11.91 -1.21 2.28
C ARG A 45 11.54 -2.66 2.00
N LEU A 46 11.46 -3.02 0.73
CA LEU A 46 11.15 -4.37 0.31
C LEU A 46 12.45 -5.18 0.20
N THR A 47 12.86 -5.79 1.30
CA THR A 47 14.17 -6.47 1.44
C THR A 47 14.06 -7.98 1.52
N ASN A 48 12.84 -8.52 1.58
CA ASN A 48 12.58 -9.94 1.74
C ASN A 48 13.23 -10.77 0.62
N PRO A 49 14.16 -11.69 0.95
CA PRO A 49 14.92 -12.45 -0.04
C PRO A 49 14.19 -13.71 -0.53
N TYR A 50 13.06 -14.09 0.06
CA TYR A 50 12.32 -15.33 -0.20
C TYR A 50 11.51 -15.25 -1.53
N GLY A 51 10.23 -15.60 -1.51
CA GLY A 51 9.37 -15.61 -2.69
C GLY A 51 8.66 -14.28 -2.94
N LEU A 52 8.17 -14.09 -4.18
CA LEU A 52 7.33 -12.96 -4.59
C LEU A 52 6.17 -12.73 -3.61
N ALA A 53 5.41 -13.78 -3.30
CA ALA A 53 4.26 -13.69 -2.39
C ALA A 53 4.66 -13.27 -0.97
N SER A 54 5.79 -13.76 -0.45
CA SER A 54 6.27 -13.38 0.89
C SER A 54 6.62 -11.90 0.93
N ALA A 55 7.34 -11.39 -0.07
CA ALA A 55 7.67 -9.97 -0.16
C ALA A 55 6.40 -9.10 -0.31
N VAL A 56 5.42 -9.52 -1.11
CA VAL A 56 4.14 -8.81 -1.25
C VAL A 56 3.38 -8.77 0.07
N HIS A 57 3.44 -9.82 0.89
CA HIS A 57 2.87 -9.80 2.24
C HIS A 57 3.56 -8.79 3.16
N ASP A 58 4.89 -8.65 3.10
CA ASP A 58 5.61 -7.62 3.86
C ASP A 58 5.20 -6.20 3.43
N LEU A 59 5.06 -5.99 2.12
CA LEU A 59 4.54 -4.72 1.58
C LEU A 59 3.12 -4.44 2.07
N LEU A 60 2.23 -5.45 2.07
CA LEU A 60 0.87 -5.33 2.58
C LEU A 60 0.87 -4.95 4.06
N TRP A 61 1.78 -5.50 4.87
CA TRP A 61 1.91 -5.14 6.27
C TRP A 61 2.27 -3.66 6.46
N CYS A 62 3.25 -3.16 5.69
CA CYS A 62 3.56 -1.74 5.66
C CYS A 62 2.34 -0.90 5.26
N PHE A 63 1.54 -1.38 4.30
CA PHE A 63 0.34 -0.71 3.82
C PHE A 63 -0.73 -0.58 4.92
N VAL A 64 -0.97 -1.66 5.67
CA VAL A 64 -1.90 -1.64 6.82
C VAL A 64 -1.40 -0.69 7.91
N ALA A 65 -0.08 -0.67 8.18
CA ALA A 65 0.51 0.27 9.14
C ALA A 65 0.36 1.73 8.68
N ALA A 66 0.59 2.01 7.40
CA ALA A 66 0.39 3.33 6.79
C ALA A 66 -1.07 3.79 6.92
N LEU A 67 -2.03 2.91 6.64
CA LEU A 67 -3.47 3.19 6.82
C LEU A 67 -3.82 3.46 8.30
N ARG A 68 -3.33 2.63 9.22
CA ARG A 68 -3.57 2.79 10.67
C ARG A 68 -3.03 4.11 11.20
N THR A 69 -1.90 4.57 10.68
CA THR A 69 -1.21 5.78 11.16
C THR A 69 -1.53 7.03 10.34
N GLY A 70 -2.32 6.92 9.27
CA GLY A 70 -2.64 8.04 8.38
C GLY A 70 -1.43 8.59 7.63
N ARG A 71 -0.47 7.73 7.27
CA ARG A 71 0.80 8.12 6.62
C ARG A 71 0.86 7.64 5.18
N THR A 72 1.41 8.45 4.29
CA THR A 72 1.68 8.05 2.90
C THR A 72 2.79 7.00 2.88
N LEU A 73 2.57 5.88 2.19
CA LEU A 73 3.56 4.80 2.10
C LEU A 73 4.56 5.13 0.99
N ILE A 74 5.84 5.22 1.34
CA ILE A 74 6.92 5.31 0.36
C ILE A 74 7.54 3.93 0.21
N LEU A 75 7.54 3.40 -1.01
CA LEU A 75 8.14 2.10 -1.31
C LEU A 75 9.58 2.27 -1.80
N ASP A 76 10.50 1.57 -1.16
CA ASP A 76 11.85 1.34 -1.67
C ASP A 76 12.01 -0.15 -2.02
N SER A 77 11.93 -0.45 -3.33
CA SER A 77 12.11 -1.79 -3.88
C SER A 77 13.53 -2.04 -4.39
N THR A 78 14.51 -1.17 -4.10
CA THR A 78 15.84 -1.22 -4.71
C THR A 78 16.55 -2.57 -4.49
N MET A 79 16.34 -3.20 -3.34
CA MET A 79 16.93 -4.50 -2.99
C MET A 79 16.05 -5.71 -3.34
N TRP A 80 14.88 -5.48 -3.95
CA TRP A 80 13.95 -6.56 -4.27
C TRP A 80 14.27 -7.21 -5.62
N LYS A 81 14.52 -8.53 -5.61
CA LYS A 81 15.01 -9.27 -6.78
C LYS A 81 14.06 -9.38 -7.97
N TYR A 82 12.75 -9.22 -7.78
CA TYR A 82 11.77 -9.39 -8.85
C TYR A 82 11.53 -8.10 -9.66
N ALA A 83 11.66 -6.93 -9.03
CA ALA A 83 11.46 -5.64 -9.69
C ALA A 83 12.24 -4.54 -8.94
N PRO A 84 13.58 -4.50 -9.08
CA PRO A 84 14.44 -3.61 -8.31
C PRO A 84 14.24 -2.14 -8.69
N GLY A 85 13.95 -1.31 -7.69
CA GLY A 85 13.84 0.15 -7.84
C GLY A 85 12.83 0.55 -8.93
N ARG A 86 13.31 1.19 -10.00
CA ARG A 86 12.46 1.63 -11.12
C ARG A 86 11.80 0.49 -11.89
N ASP A 87 12.32 -0.73 -11.79
CA ASP A 87 11.74 -1.90 -12.47
C ASP A 87 10.36 -2.28 -11.92
N TRP A 88 10.02 -1.84 -10.71
CA TRP A 88 8.64 -1.94 -10.18
C TRP A 88 7.60 -1.46 -11.19
N LEU A 89 7.88 -0.32 -11.85
CA LEU A 89 6.97 0.33 -12.79
C LEU A 89 6.79 -0.43 -14.11
N LYS A 90 7.60 -1.46 -14.36
CA LYS A 90 7.42 -2.35 -15.53
C LYS A 90 6.31 -3.37 -15.31
N SER A 91 5.94 -3.65 -14.07
CA SER A 91 4.97 -4.70 -13.73
C SER A 91 3.81 -4.22 -12.87
N LEU A 92 3.99 -3.14 -12.10
CA LEU A 92 3.02 -2.66 -11.13
C LEU A 92 2.88 -1.13 -11.21
N LEU A 93 1.69 -0.65 -10.88
CA LEU A 93 1.44 0.79 -10.80
C LEU A 93 2.24 1.41 -9.62
N PRO A 94 2.54 2.71 -9.68
CA PRO A 94 3.09 3.44 -8.54
C PRO A 94 2.23 3.25 -7.28
N VAL A 95 2.88 3.07 -6.14
CA VAL A 95 2.19 2.96 -4.83
C VAL A 95 1.64 4.32 -4.38
N THR A 96 2.27 5.41 -4.82
CA THR A 96 1.91 6.79 -4.50
C THR A 96 1.44 7.57 -5.73
N GLY A 97 0.71 8.65 -5.49
CA GLY A 97 0.39 9.65 -6.51
C GLY A 97 1.61 10.37 -7.08
N ALA A 98 1.37 11.10 -8.18
CA ALA A 98 2.39 11.87 -8.90
C ALA A 98 3.14 12.87 -8.00
N ALA A 99 2.45 13.51 -7.04
CA ALA A 99 3.04 14.47 -6.10
C ALA A 99 4.15 13.86 -5.21
N CYS A 100 4.11 12.55 -4.96
CA CYS A 100 5.08 11.82 -4.15
C CYS A 100 5.98 10.86 -4.94
N ALA A 101 5.86 10.78 -6.26
CA ALA A 101 6.53 9.78 -7.08
C ALA A 101 8.07 9.86 -7.07
N SER A 102 8.63 11.03 -6.75
CA SER A 102 10.08 11.25 -6.67
C SER A 102 10.66 10.97 -5.28
N VAL A 103 9.83 10.79 -4.26
CA VAL A 103 10.28 10.61 -2.87
C VAL A 103 10.75 9.17 -2.68
N ARG A 104 12.02 9.01 -2.28
CA ARG A 104 12.65 7.71 -2.03
C ARG A 104 12.99 7.47 -0.56
N THR A 105 13.04 8.55 0.23
CA THR A 105 13.33 8.54 1.66
C THR A 105 12.52 9.63 2.34
N PRO A 106 11.98 9.43 3.55
CA PRO A 106 11.42 10.52 4.35
C PRO A 106 12.54 11.53 4.63
N ASP A 107 12.27 12.83 4.45
CA ASP A 107 13.24 13.93 4.62
C ASP A 107 14.01 13.93 5.96
N ASN A 108 13.54 13.17 6.96
CA ASN A 108 14.10 13.14 8.31
C ASN A 108 14.57 11.75 8.78
N GLY A 109 14.71 10.74 7.90
CA GLY A 109 15.40 9.47 8.18
C GLY A 109 14.86 8.59 9.34
N LYS A 110 13.77 8.99 10.01
CA LYS A 110 13.40 8.46 11.34
C LYS A 110 12.35 7.35 11.37
N GLU A 111 11.69 7.03 10.26
CA GLU A 111 10.57 6.07 10.30
C GLU A 111 10.65 5.10 9.13
N ILE A 112 11.68 4.25 9.18
CA ILE A 112 11.74 3.01 8.41
C ILE A 112 10.83 2.02 9.12
N TYR A 113 9.71 1.69 8.51
CA TYR A 113 8.86 0.62 9.01
C TYR A 113 9.25 -0.66 8.28
N MET A 114 9.92 -1.53 9.01
CA MET A 114 10.27 -2.86 8.53
C MET A 114 9.27 -3.86 9.12
N PHE A 115 8.89 -4.87 8.33
CA PHE A 115 8.14 -5.99 8.87
C PHE A 115 8.97 -6.64 10.00
N PRO A 116 8.42 -6.84 11.21
CA PRO A 116 9.19 -7.31 12.37
C PRO A 116 9.69 -8.76 12.28
N GLY A 117 9.39 -9.48 11.20
CA GLY A 117 9.83 -10.85 10.95
C GLY A 117 10.68 -11.04 9.69
N ALA A 118 11.27 -9.96 9.16
CA ALA A 118 12.21 -10.01 8.05
C ALA A 118 13.65 -10.31 8.52
#